data_AF-A0A1B6GWD6-F1
#
_entry.id   AF-A0A1B6GWD6-F1
#
_cell.length_a   1.000
_cell.length_b   1.000
_cell.length_c   1.000
_cell.angle_alpha   90.00
_cell.angle_beta   90.00
_cell.angle_gamma   90.00
#
_symmetry.space_group_name_H-M   'P 1'
#
loop_
_entity.id
_entity.type
_entity.pdbx_description
1 polymer ?
#
loop_
_entity_poly.entity_id
_entity_poly.type
_entity_poly.pdbx_seq_one_letter_code
_entity_poly.pdbx_strand_id
1 'polypeptide(L)'
;MKFHKDMGRSLPAVNMRDTQYATVTQKMINLCTDIQKKKGLDLEEAYQEAFHIIKTEELTKPTSSSQSEGPSIASTFKEALEKKNKSEPPINLSVKDILSDK
;
A
#
# COMPACT_ATOMS: atom_id res chain seq x y z
N MET A 1 -4.84 7.27 19.76
CA MET A 1 -6.14 6.77 19.25
C MET A 1 -6.21 5.25 19.45
N LYS A 2 -7.26 4.75 20.12
CA LYS A 2 -7.45 3.32 20.47
C LYS A 2 -7.55 2.42 19.22
N PHE A 3 -8.41 2.78 18.27
CA PHE A 3 -8.59 2.08 16.99
C PHE A 3 -7.29 1.82 16.21
N HIS A 4 -6.38 2.79 16.14
CA HIS A 4 -5.11 2.63 15.41
C HIS A 4 -4.14 1.69 16.12
N LYS A 5 -4.21 1.60 17.46
CA LYS A 5 -3.43 0.62 18.22
C LYS A 5 -4.00 -0.79 17.98
N ASP A 6 -5.32 -0.93 17.96
CA ASP A 6 -6.00 -2.21 17.83
C ASP A 6 -5.91 -2.78 16.40
N MET A 7 -5.93 -1.93 15.37
CA MET A 7 -5.71 -2.35 13.97
C MET A 7 -4.21 -2.50 13.61
N GLY A 8 -3.32 -1.75 14.25
CA GLY A 8 -1.89 -1.78 13.96
C GLY A 8 -1.58 -1.52 12.49
N ARG A 9 -0.89 -2.47 11.83
CA ARG A 9 -0.49 -2.39 10.41
C ARG A 9 -1.60 -2.77 9.43
N SER A 10 -2.77 -3.18 9.91
CA SER A 10 -3.89 -3.60 9.06
C SER A 10 -4.74 -2.44 8.54
N LEU A 11 -4.43 -1.20 8.91
CA LEU A 11 -5.12 -0.03 8.37
C LEU A 11 -4.74 0.20 6.89
N PRO A 12 -5.72 0.37 6.00
CA PRO A 12 -5.43 0.67 4.60
C PRO A 12 -4.81 2.07 4.46
N ALA A 13 -4.03 2.24 3.39
CA ALA A 13 -3.46 3.53 3.04
C ALA A 13 -4.58 4.53 2.71
N VAL A 14 -4.40 5.78 3.12
CA VAL A 14 -5.33 6.86 2.83
C VAL A 14 -4.91 7.57 1.55
N ASN A 15 -5.84 7.68 0.60
CA ASN A 15 -5.65 8.52 -0.58
C ASN A 15 -6.01 9.97 -0.25
N MET A 16 -5.01 10.84 -0.13
CA MET A 16 -5.20 12.26 0.20
C MET A 16 -5.71 13.12 -0.99
N ARG A 17 -5.76 12.57 -2.20
CA ARG A 17 -6.26 13.28 -3.39
C ARG A 17 -7.76 13.14 -3.58
N ASP A 18 -8.34 12.07 -3.04
CA ASP A 18 -9.76 11.82 -3.12
C ASP A 18 -10.44 12.37 -1.86
N THR A 19 -11.06 13.54 -1.98
CA THR A 19 -11.78 14.18 -0.88
C THR A 19 -13.18 13.59 -0.65
N GLN A 20 -13.68 12.76 -1.58
CA GLN A 20 -15.00 12.13 -1.48
C GLN A 20 -14.92 10.79 -0.75
N TYR A 21 -13.72 10.19 -0.68
CA TYR A 21 -13.52 8.91 -0.02
C TYR A 21 -13.41 9.05 1.51
N ALA A 22 -14.39 8.53 2.24
CA ALA A 22 -14.32 8.41 3.69
C ALA A 22 -13.29 7.35 4.10
N THR A 23 -12.32 7.76 4.92
CA THR A 23 -11.30 6.83 5.46
C THR A 23 -11.93 5.77 6.36
N VAL A 24 -11.25 4.63 6.52
CA VAL A 24 -11.72 3.56 7.43
C VAL A 24 -11.88 4.08 8.87
N THR A 25 -11.00 4.98 9.32
CA THR A 25 -11.15 5.66 10.61
C THR A 25 -12.44 6.49 10.67
N GLN A 26 -12.78 7.22 9.60
CA GLN A 26 -14.02 7.99 9.55
C GLN A 26 -15.25 7.07 9.59
N LYS A 27 -15.22 5.96 8.84
CA LYS A 27 -16.28 4.94 8.87
C LYS A 27 -16.45 4.34 10.26
N MET A 28 -15.35 4.01 10.94
CA MET A 28 -15.37 3.49 12.31
C MET A 28 -16.02 4.45 13.30
N ILE A 29 -15.68 5.75 13.24
CA ILE A 29 -16.26 6.78 14.11
C ILE A 29 -17.77 6.91 13.86
N ASN A 30 -18.17 6.97 12.60
CA ASN A 30 -19.58 7.10 12.22
C ASN A 30 -20.38 5.88 12.69
N LEU A 31 -19.88 4.66 12.43
CA LEU A 31 -20.53 3.42 12.81
C LEU A 31 -20.66 3.27 14.32
N CYS A 32 -19.61 3.59 15.08
CA CYS A 32 -19.65 3.56 16.54
C CYS A 32 -20.72 4.53 17.09
N THR A 33 -20.79 5.74 16.53
CA THR A 33 -21.80 6.74 16.92
C THR A 33 -23.21 6.27 16.58
N ASP A 34 -23.40 5.64 15.42
CA ASP A 34 -24.69 5.08 15.00
C ASP A 34 -25.14 3.94 15.93
N ILE A 35 -24.25 3.01 16.26
CA ILE A 35 -24.53 1.88 17.16
C ILE A 35 -24.90 2.40 18.55
N GLN A 36 -24.11 3.34 19.08
CA GLN A 36 -24.38 3.97 20.37
C GLN A 36 -25.78 4.59 20.41
N LYS A 37 -26.17 5.34 19.37
CA LYS A 37 -27.49 5.98 19.28
C LYS A 37 -28.63 4.97 19.10
N LYS A 38 -28.46 3.97 18.24
CA LYS A 38 -29.52 3.02 17.88
C LYS A 38 -29.78 1.99 18.98
N LYS A 39 -28.74 1.54 19.65
CA LYS A 39 -28.81 0.48 20.65
C LYS A 39 -28.75 0.98 22.09
N GLY A 40 -28.43 2.25 22.31
CA GLY A 40 -28.27 2.81 23.65
C GLY A 40 -27.10 2.21 24.43
N LEU A 41 -26.10 1.66 23.73
CA LEU A 41 -24.92 1.04 24.32
C LEU A 41 -23.96 2.10 24.86
N ASP A 42 -23.12 1.70 25.82
CA ASP A 42 -22.01 2.55 26.21
C ASP A 42 -20.94 2.63 25.10
N LEU A 43 -20.02 3.59 25.23
CA LEU A 43 -19.03 3.86 24.18
C LEU A 43 -18.09 2.67 23.92
N GLU A 44 -17.74 1.91 24.96
CA GLU A 44 -16.87 0.75 24.85
C GLU A 44 -17.59 -0.40 24.15
N GLU A 45 -18.83 -0.68 24.52
CA GLU A 45 -19.66 -1.70 23.87
C GLU A 45 -19.91 -1.38 22.40
N ALA A 46 -20.30 -0.14 22.10
CA ALA A 46 -20.49 0.33 20.72
C ALA A 46 -19.19 0.26 19.90
N TYR A 47 -18.04 0.55 20.54
CA TYR A 47 -16.73 0.43 19.93
C TYR A 47 -16.40 -1.01 19.56
N GLN A 48 -16.59 -1.97 20.48
CA GLN A 48 -16.31 -3.39 20.21
C GLN A 48 -17.14 -3.91 19.04
N GLU A 49 -18.42 -3.55 18.99
CA GLU A 49 -19.30 -3.97 17.91
C GLU A 49 -18.91 -3.33 16.57
N ALA A 50 -18.68 -2.01 16.54
CA ALA A 50 -18.23 -1.31 15.34
C ALA A 50 -16.88 -1.87 14.84
N PHE A 51 -15.97 -2.20 15.76
CA PHE A 51 -14.65 -2.75 15.43
C PHE A 51 -14.77 -4.12 14.77
N HIS A 52 -15.64 -4.98 15.31
CA HIS A 52 -15.90 -6.30 14.75
C HIS A 52 -16.45 -6.22 13.32
N ILE A 53 -17.38 -5.30 13.07
CA ILE A 53 -17.97 -5.06 11.75
C ILE A 53 -16.89 -4.59 10.76
N ILE A 54 -16.17 -3.51 11.09
CA ILE A 54 -15.14 -2.94 10.21
C ILE A 54 -14.05 -3.96 9.91
N LYS A 55 -13.59 -4.72 10.91
CA LYS A 55 -12.57 -5.76 10.71
C LYS A 55 -13.07 -6.86 9.77
N THR A 56 -14.34 -7.23 9.87
CA THR A 56 -14.94 -8.24 9.00
C THR A 56 -15.12 -7.72 7.57
N GLU A 57 -15.60 -6.49 7.39
CA GLU A 57 -15.75 -5.86 6.07
C GLU A 57 -14.42 -5.66 5.34
N GLU A 58 -13.38 -5.22 6.04
CA GLU A 58 -12.05 -4.99 5.44
C GLU A 58 -11.32 -6.31 5.15
N LEU A 59 -11.61 -7.39 5.88
CA LEU A 59 -11.10 -8.74 5.56
C LEU A 59 -11.85 -9.41 4.40
N THR A 60 -13.12 -9.04 4.17
CA THR A 60 -13.97 -9.66 3.13
C THR A 60 -14.00 -8.89 1.82
N LYS A 61 -13.61 -7.61 1.80
CA LYS A 61 -13.24 -6.99 0.54
C LYS A 61 -11.97 -7.65 0.03
N PRO A 62 -11.97 -8.36 -1.12
CA PRO A 62 -10.72 -8.58 -1.81
C PRO A 62 -10.11 -7.20 -1.93
N THR A 63 -8.85 -7.07 -1.53
CA THR A 63 -8.05 -5.91 -1.83
C THR A 63 -8.19 -5.73 -3.33
N SER A 64 -9.14 -4.89 -3.77
CA SER A 64 -9.18 -4.39 -5.13
C SER A 64 -7.93 -3.57 -5.18
N SER A 65 -6.87 -4.27 -5.56
CA SER A 65 -5.74 -3.76 -6.28
C SER A 65 -6.34 -3.08 -7.50
N SER A 66 -6.94 -1.91 -7.31
CA SER A 66 -6.68 -0.79 -8.19
C SER A 66 -5.21 -0.43 -7.95
N GLN A 67 -4.32 -1.35 -8.34
CA GLN A 67 -3.24 -1.00 -9.23
C GLN A 67 -3.92 -0.17 -10.32
N SER A 68 -3.98 1.14 -10.10
CA SER A 68 -3.84 2.04 -11.23
C SER A 68 -2.66 1.48 -12.00
N GLU A 69 -2.86 1.20 -13.28
CA GLU A 69 -1.79 1.06 -14.25
C GLU A 69 -0.96 2.35 -14.23
N GLY A 70 -0.16 2.52 -13.17
CA GLY A 70 1.03 3.33 -13.22
C GLY A 70 1.94 2.67 -14.25
N PRO A 71 2.68 3.45 -15.04
CA PRO A 71 3.46 2.94 -16.16
C PRO A 71 4.28 1.75 -15.67
N SER A 72 4.05 0.60 -16.32
CA SER A 72 4.63 -0.68 -15.94
C SER A 72 6.15 -0.54 -15.83
N ILE A 73 6.66 -0.54 -14.59
CA ILE A 73 8.09 -0.43 -14.27
C ILE A 73 8.86 -1.59 -14.95
N ALA A 74 8.19 -2.72 -15.18
CA ALA A 74 8.72 -3.87 -15.91
C ALA A 74 9.09 -3.53 -17.36
N SER A 75 8.36 -2.63 -18.02
CA SER A 75 8.70 -2.15 -19.37
C SER A 75 9.96 -1.28 -19.35
N THR A 76 10.17 -0.47 -18.30
CA THR A 76 11.37 0.37 -18.14
C THR A 76 12.64 -0.46 -17.96
N PHE A 77 12.59 -1.55 -17.19
CA PHE A 77 13.73 -2.46 -17.05
C PHE A 77 14.06 -3.19 -18.34
N LYS A 78 13.03 -3.59 -19.11
CA LYS A 78 13.22 -4.29 -20.38
C LYS A 78 13.87 -3.37 -21.43
N GLU A 79 13.39 -2.13 -21.53
CA GLU A 79 13.96 -1.15 -22.47
C GLU A 79 15.40 -0.73 -22.09
N ALA A 80 15.70 -0.60 -20.79
CA ALA A 80 17.05 -0.30 -20.31
C ALA A 80 18.06 -1.45 -20.55
N LEU A 81 17.61 -2.70 -20.45
CA LEU A 81 18.43 -3.88 -20.74
C LEU A 81 18.69 -4.04 -22.25
N GLU A 82 17.69 -3.78 -23.09
CA GLU A 82 17.83 -3.85 -24.55
C GLU A 82 18.71 -2.73 -25.13
N LYS A 83 18.69 -1.53 -24.55
CA LYS A 83 19.57 -0.41 -24.95
C LYS A 83 21.05 -0.65 -24.59
N LYS A 84 21.35 -1.43 -23.54
CA LYS A 84 22.73 -1.78 -23.18
C LYS A 84 23.37 -2.79 -24.16
N ASN A 85 22.56 -3.63 -24.80
CA ASN A 85 23.06 -4.66 -25.74
C ASN A 85 23.37 -4.15 -27.15
N LYS A 86 23.10 -2.88 -27.47
CA LYS A 86 23.31 -2.34 -28.83
C LYS A 86 24.43 -1.31 -28.96
N SER A 87 25.03 -0.81 -27.88
CA SER A 87 25.81 0.44 -27.98
C SER A 87 27.23 0.44 -27.42
N GLU A 88 27.87 -0.69 -27.16
CA GLU A 88 29.31 -0.69 -26.87
C GLU A 88 30.04 -1.79 -27.66
N PRO A 89 31.11 -1.46 -28.41
CA PRO A 89 32.00 -2.50 -28.91
C PRO A 89 32.62 -3.23 -27.71
N PRO A 90 32.81 -4.56 -27.79
CA PRO A 90 33.43 -5.30 -26.70
C PRO A 90 34.83 -4.75 -26.46
N ILE A 91 35.04 -4.17 -25.29
CA ILE A 91 36.36 -3.74 -24.87
C ILE A 91 37.17 -5.01 -24.61
N ASN A 92 38.03 -5.36 -25.56
CA ASN A 92 38.97 -6.47 -25.43
C ASN A 92 40.15 -6.01 -24.57
N LEU A 93 39.95 -5.96 -23.25
CA LEU A 93 41.01 -5.70 -22.28
C LEU A 93 41.73 -7.02 -21.96
N SER A 94 42.90 -7.20 -22.56
CA SER A 94 43.84 -8.24 -22.17
C SER A 94 44.42 -7.90 -20.79
N VAL A 95 44.34 -8.85 -19.84
CA VAL A 95 44.85 -8.70 -18.46
C VAL A 95 46.37 -8.43 -18.44
N LYS A 96 47.09 -8.75 -19.54
CA LYS A 96 48.53 -8.50 -19.68
C LYS A 96 48.89 -7.02 -19.76
N ASP A 97 47.96 -6.17 -20.20
CA ASP A 97 48.17 -4.72 -20.34
C ASP A 97 47.96 -3.95 -19.02
N ILE A 98 47.40 -4.59 -17.98
CA ILE A 98 47.07 -3.94 -16.69
C ILE A 98 48.24 -4.04 -15.69
N LEU A 99 49.19 -4.96 -15.91
CA LEU A 99 50.21 -5.32 -14.91
C LEU A 99 51.67 -5.15 -15.37
N SER A 100 51.94 -4.37 -16.42
CA SER A 100 53.33 -4.08 -16.84
C SER A 100 53.73 -2.64 -16.50
N ASP A 101 53.94 -2.37 -15.21
CA ASP A 101 54.86 -1.34 -14.75
C ASP A 101 55.90 -2.02 -13.84
N LYS A 102 57.01 -2.46 -14.44
CA LYS A 102 58.32 -2.46 -13.81
C LYS A 102 59.44 -2.61 -14.85
#